data_AF-A0A2N9M5W0-F1
#
_entry.id   AF-A0A2N9M5W0-F1
#
_cell.length_a   1.000
_cell.length_b   1.000
_cell.length_c   1.000
_cell.angle_alpha   90.00
_cell.angle_beta   90.00
_cell.angle_gamma   90.00
#
_symmetry.space_group_name_H-M   'P 1'
#
loop_
_entity.id
_entity.type
_entity.pdbx_description
1 polymer ?
#
loop_
_entity_poly.entity_id
_entity_poly.type
_entity_poly.pdbx_seq_one_letter_code
_entity_poly.pdbx_strand_id
1 'polypeptide(L)'
;MGQKFERQKFVRLKFVRQNFVRMIPAIVVVVGCTMFPLWRASAQAVTLQEQLIAQYKAVKMGSDTSGYSVIEEGTLLAIQKGGLLGVPYSEKTTLTNKYEGGTVHGPSSLLVSGKKAIFGHFSQTQSQGQTTKLFAKGDKIYPTKIEVNLEKDMVTMGIVACDTCNKTDPPTYNKANVVFQFPKGSLGKASAGEVEDTIGQLLAISDDSQQSQGGDQGGQQGAQGGQDQQGGGQQAAQQPAAQPPPAEPQTIEKGQTTDQVQGSLGKPDKIVNLGAKQIWVYKDLKVTFLNGKVSDVQ
;
A
#
# COMPACT_ATOMS: atom_id res chain seq x y z
N MET A 1 -75.10 7.42 -41.07
CA MET A 1 -73.77 6.95 -41.53
C MET A 1 -72.84 6.87 -40.33
N GLY A 2 -72.00 5.83 -40.24
CA GLY A 2 -71.30 5.45 -39.01
C GLY A 2 -70.12 6.36 -38.63
N GLN A 3 -69.93 6.57 -37.33
CA GLN A 3 -68.85 7.39 -36.78
C GLN A 3 -67.54 6.61 -36.66
N LYS A 4 -66.42 7.25 -37.06
CA LYS A 4 -65.09 7.03 -36.48
C LYS A 4 -64.82 8.14 -35.48
N PHE A 5 -64.19 7.84 -34.33
CA PHE A 5 -62.83 8.32 -34.03
C PHE A 5 -62.24 7.63 -32.78
N GLU A 6 -60.93 7.75 -32.60
CA GLU A 6 -60.10 6.94 -31.70
C GLU A 6 -60.20 7.22 -30.20
N ARG A 7 -59.65 6.26 -29.42
CA ARG A 7 -59.38 6.37 -27.99
C ARG A 7 -58.04 7.08 -27.74
N GLN A 8 -57.96 7.92 -26.72
CA GLN A 8 -56.72 8.17 -25.98
C GLN A 8 -56.94 8.09 -24.46
N LYS A 9 -55.88 7.78 -23.71
CA LYS A 9 -55.98 7.25 -22.34
C LYS A 9 -56.04 8.32 -21.24
N PHE A 10 -56.59 7.89 -20.11
CA PHE A 10 -57.03 8.65 -18.93
C PHE A 10 -55.87 9.09 -18.01
N VAL A 11 -56.01 10.26 -17.34
CA VAL A 11 -55.05 10.77 -16.33
C VAL A 11 -55.77 11.42 -15.14
N ARG A 12 -55.49 10.93 -13.92
CA ARG A 12 -55.84 11.52 -12.60
C ARG A 12 -57.38 11.64 -12.32
N LEU A 13 -57.90 11.91 -11.10
CA LEU A 13 -57.35 12.52 -9.88
C LEU A 13 -58.23 12.23 -8.61
N LYS A 14 -57.62 12.05 -7.41
CA LYS A 14 -58.19 12.24 -6.02
C LYS A 14 -59.47 11.44 -5.63
N PHE A 15 -59.76 11.09 -4.36
CA PHE A 15 -59.88 11.94 -3.15
C PHE A 15 -59.70 11.13 -1.84
N VAL A 16 -59.88 11.78 -0.68
CA VAL A 16 -59.43 11.36 0.68
C VAL A 16 -60.61 11.28 1.68
N ARG A 17 -60.39 10.67 2.87
CA ARG A 17 -61.23 10.67 4.10
C ARG A 17 -62.44 9.69 4.06
N GLN A 18 -62.97 9.13 5.18
CA GLN A 18 -62.88 9.52 6.61
C GLN A 18 -63.19 8.36 7.60
N ASN A 19 -62.63 8.45 8.82
CA ASN A 19 -63.03 7.88 10.14
C ASN A 19 -63.66 6.47 10.29
N PHE A 20 -63.07 5.67 11.18
CA PHE A 20 -63.72 4.57 11.90
C PHE A 20 -63.57 4.76 13.42
N VAL A 21 -64.64 4.52 14.18
CA VAL A 21 -64.66 4.50 15.65
C VAL A 21 -65.48 3.29 16.12
N ARG A 22 -64.87 2.34 16.84
CA ARG A 22 -65.56 1.41 17.78
C ARG A 22 -64.57 0.60 18.64
N MET A 23 -65.03 0.18 19.82
CA MET A 23 -64.32 -0.60 20.87
C MET A 23 -65.12 -1.91 21.13
N ILE A 24 -64.76 -2.94 21.92
CA ILE A 24 -63.72 -3.28 22.94
C ILE A 24 -63.78 -4.84 23.13
N PRO A 25 -62.92 -5.61 23.86
CA PRO A 25 -61.62 -5.36 24.53
C PRO A 25 -60.51 -6.40 24.17
N ALA A 26 -59.43 -6.41 24.99
CA ALA A 26 -58.45 -7.46 25.34
C ALA A 26 -58.61 -8.93 24.88
N ILE A 27 -57.53 -9.47 24.28
CA ILE A 27 -57.03 -10.85 24.51
C ILE A 27 -55.52 -10.76 24.80
N VAL A 28 -55.07 -11.36 25.91
CA VAL A 28 -53.65 -11.48 26.25
C VAL A 28 -53.05 -12.62 25.43
N VAL A 29 -52.16 -12.30 24.48
CA VAL A 29 -51.38 -13.30 23.74
C VAL A 29 -49.94 -13.28 24.25
N VAL A 30 -49.49 -14.44 24.71
CA VAL A 30 -48.11 -14.69 25.15
C VAL A 30 -47.13 -14.36 24.02
N VAL A 31 -46.19 -13.45 24.29
CA VAL A 31 -45.08 -13.15 23.36
C VAL A 31 -44.09 -14.32 23.38
N GLY A 32 -44.41 -15.36 22.63
CA GLY A 32 -43.45 -16.39 22.27
C GLY A 32 -42.39 -15.79 21.36
N CYS A 33 -41.12 -15.90 21.75
CA CYS A 33 -39.99 -15.46 20.93
C CYS A 33 -39.94 -16.27 19.63
N THR A 34 -40.54 -15.74 18.56
CA THR A 34 -40.37 -16.28 17.22
C THR A 34 -38.91 -16.08 16.81
N MET A 35 -38.21 -17.18 16.63
CA MET A 35 -36.82 -17.19 16.18
C MET A 35 -36.75 -16.53 14.81
N PHE A 36 -36.22 -15.31 14.75
CA PHE A 36 -35.64 -14.80 13.51
C PHE A 36 -34.47 -15.73 13.17
N PRO A 37 -34.47 -16.42 12.01
CA PRO A 37 -33.27 -17.10 11.57
C PRO A 37 -32.21 -16.02 11.34
N LEU A 38 -31.19 -16.00 12.20
CA LEU A 38 -30.00 -15.19 11.97
C LEU A 38 -29.42 -15.64 10.63
N TRP A 39 -29.59 -14.82 9.60
CA TRP A 39 -28.77 -14.89 8.40
C TRP A 39 -27.32 -14.83 8.87
N ARG A 40 -26.65 -15.99 8.86
CA ARG A 40 -25.20 -16.03 8.85
C ARG A 40 -24.77 -15.42 7.54
N ALA A 41 -24.60 -14.10 7.54
CA ALA A 41 -23.70 -13.44 6.60
C ALA A 41 -22.34 -14.12 6.79
N SER A 42 -22.04 -15.08 5.93
CA SER A 42 -20.70 -15.64 5.83
C SER A 42 -19.81 -14.51 5.36
N ALA A 43 -19.17 -13.82 6.29
CA ALA A 43 -18.06 -12.93 6.01
C ALA A 43 -17.02 -13.78 5.29
N GLN A 44 -16.98 -13.68 3.96
CA GLN A 44 -15.96 -14.34 3.16
C GLN A 44 -14.62 -13.76 3.61
N ALA A 45 -13.70 -14.62 4.05
CA ALA A 45 -12.38 -14.17 4.44
C ALA A 45 -11.71 -13.52 3.22
N VAL A 46 -11.31 -12.27 3.36
CA VAL A 46 -10.65 -11.51 2.29
C VAL A 46 -9.42 -12.30 1.83
N THR A 47 -9.33 -12.58 0.54
CA THR A 47 -8.26 -13.41 -0.01
C THR A 47 -6.92 -12.68 0.01
N LEU A 48 -5.81 -13.43 0.04
CA LEU A 48 -4.46 -12.87 -0.06
C LEU A 48 -4.31 -11.92 -1.27
N GLN A 49 -4.92 -12.24 -2.41
CA GLN A 49 -4.88 -11.37 -3.59
C GLN A 49 -5.60 -10.04 -3.36
N GLU A 50 -6.78 -10.05 -2.74
CA GLU A 50 -7.53 -8.83 -2.41
C GLU A 50 -6.79 -7.97 -1.38
N GLN A 51 -6.15 -8.58 -0.38
CA GLN A 51 -5.32 -7.89 0.61
C GLN A 51 -4.13 -7.18 -0.06
N LEU A 52 -3.38 -7.89 -0.92
CA LEU A 52 -2.27 -7.30 -1.67
C LEU A 52 -2.73 -6.20 -2.63
N ILE A 53 -3.87 -6.36 -3.33
CA ILE A 53 -4.41 -5.32 -4.22
C ILE A 53 -4.84 -4.07 -3.44
N ALA A 54 -5.35 -4.23 -2.21
CA ALA A 54 -5.68 -3.11 -1.34
C ALA A 54 -4.43 -2.35 -0.84
N GLN A 55 -3.35 -3.07 -0.52
CA GLN A 55 -2.08 -2.49 -0.05
C GLN A 55 -1.27 -1.82 -1.19
N TYR A 56 -1.28 -2.45 -2.36
CA TYR A 56 -0.50 -2.05 -3.53
C TYR A 56 -1.45 -1.64 -4.67
N LYS A 57 -2.14 -0.51 -4.49
CA LYS A 57 -3.09 0.06 -5.47
C LYS A 57 -2.42 0.17 -6.84
N ALA A 58 -3.00 -0.48 -7.85
CA ALA A 58 -2.48 -0.43 -9.21
C ALA A 58 -2.61 0.98 -9.83
N VAL A 59 -1.57 1.40 -10.56
CA VAL A 59 -1.63 2.60 -11.41
C VAL A 59 -2.49 2.36 -12.64
N LYS A 60 -3.16 3.40 -13.10
CA LYS A 60 -3.92 3.39 -14.33
C LYS A 60 -3.15 4.13 -15.41
N MET A 61 -2.86 3.44 -16.51
CA MET A 61 -2.22 4.00 -17.69
C MET A 61 -3.26 4.40 -18.73
N GLY A 62 -3.10 5.58 -19.31
CA GLY A 62 -3.84 6.06 -20.48
C GLY A 62 -3.01 5.99 -21.75
N SER A 63 -3.67 6.25 -22.89
CA SER A 63 -3.00 6.47 -24.16
C SER A 63 -3.83 7.43 -25.02
N ASP A 64 -3.14 8.36 -25.69
CA ASP A 64 -3.70 9.34 -26.60
C ASP A 64 -2.71 9.61 -27.75
N THR A 65 -2.94 10.68 -28.54
CA THR A 65 -2.08 11.05 -29.67
C THR A 65 -0.68 11.54 -29.28
N SER A 66 -0.44 11.85 -28.00
CA SER A 66 0.88 12.22 -27.46
C SER A 66 1.68 11.02 -26.93
N GLY A 67 1.03 9.87 -26.72
CA GLY A 67 1.68 8.61 -26.34
C GLY A 67 0.95 7.87 -25.23
N TYR A 68 1.71 7.42 -24.23
CA TYR A 68 1.21 6.80 -23.00
C TYR A 68 1.41 7.76 -21.82
N SER A 69 0.57 7.66 -20.80
CA SER A 69 0.65 8.50 -19.60
C SER A 69 0.06 7.80 -18.38
N VAL A 70 0.45 8.23 -17.18
CA VAL A 70 -0.28 7.87 -15.95
C VAL A 70 -1.53 8.76 -15.87
N ILE A 71 -2.71 8.14 -15.78
CA ILE A 71 -4.00 8.86 -15.65
C ILE A 71 -4.64 8.70 -14.26
N GLU A 72 -4.15 7.76 -13.44
CA GLU A 72 -4.49 7.64 -12.03
C GLU A 72 -3.31 7.00 -11.30
N GLU A 73 -2.77 7.66 -10.28
CA GLU A 73 -1.62 7.15 -9.53
C GLU A 73 -1.97 5.94 -8.66
N GLY A 74 -1.02 5.00 -8.59
CA GLY A 74 -1.05 3.82 -7.72
C GLY A 74 -0.20 4.02 -6.46
N THR A 75 0.00 2.96 -5.68
CA THR A 75 0.95 2.97 -4.56
C THR A 75 2.37 3.15 -5.12
N LEU A 76 3.04 4.24 -4.77
CA LEU A 76 4.42 4.51 -5.19
C LEU A 76 5.39 3.57 -4.46
N LEU A 77 6.18 2.80 -5.21
CA LEU A 77 7.18 1.87 -4.66
C LEU A 77 8.59 2.29 -5.05
N ALA A 78 9.56 2.03 -4.17
CA ALA A 78 10.98 2.23 -4.38
C ALA A 78 11.71 0.89 -4.45
N ILE A 79 12.45 0.66 -5.53
CA ILE A 79 13.23 -0.57 -5.73
C ILE A 79 14.38 -0.62 -4.72
N GLN A 80 14.45 -1.70 -3.94
CA GLN A 80 15.45 -1.92 -2.89
C GLN A 80 16.67 -2.70 -3.40
N LYS A 81 16.49 -3.54 -4.41
CA LYS A 81 17.55 -4.33 -5.07
C LYS A 81 17.41 -4.15 -6.58
N GLY A 82 18.46 -3.63 -7.22
CA GLY A 82 18.50 -3.46 -8.67
C GLY A 82 18.62 -4.80 -9.41
N GLY A 83 18.67 -4.72 -10.74
CA GLY A 83 18.82 -5.91 -11.60
C GLY A 83 17.51 -6.38 -12.25
N LEU A 84 16.39 -5.69 -11.99
CA LEU A 84 15.16 -5.86 -12.75
C LEU A 84 15.35 -5.24 -14.14
N LEU A 85 15.01 -5.97 -15.19
CA LEU A 85 15.08 -5.49 -16.56
C LEU A 85 13.67 -5.26 -17.12
N GLY A 86 13.42 -4.04 -17.61
CA GLY A 86 12.18 -3.63 -18.26
C GLY A 86 12.39 -3.12 -19.68
N VAL A 87 11.27 -2.88 -20.35
CA VAL A 87 11.16 -2.42 -21.75
C VAL A 87 10.18 -1.24 -21.82
N PRO A 88 10.25 -0.34 -22.83
CA PRO A 88 9.32 0.79 -22.94
C PRO A 88 7.85 0.35 -22.92
N TYR A 89 6.93 1.23 -22.50
CA TYR A 89 5.51 0.84 -22.39
C TYR A 89 4.88 0.46 -23.74
N SER A 90 5.38 1.04 -24.84
CA SER A 90 5.03 0.70 -26.22
C SER A 90 5.33 -0.74 -26.62
N GLU A 91 6.26 -1.41 -25.94
CA GLU A 91 6.69 -2.75 -26.33
C GLU A 91 5.61 -3.81 -26.10
N LYS A 92 5.41 -4.67 -27.09
CA LYS A 92 4.38 -5.73 -27.03
C LYS A 92 4.78 -6.87 -26.08
N THR A 93 6.08 -7.12 -25.91
CA THR A 93 6.59 -8.17 -25.01
C THR A 93 6.99 -7.58 -23.67
N THR A 94 6.39 -8.00 -22.56
CA THR A 94 6.88 -7.66 -21.21
C THR A 94 7.99 -8.64 -20.80
N LEU A 95 9.07 -8.13 -20.19
CA LEU A 95 10.12 -8.96 -19.61
C LEU A 95 9.73 -9.41 -18.20
N THR A 96 9.92 -10.69 -17.91
CA THR A 96 9.67 -11.27 -16.58
C THR A 96 10.97 -11.47 -15.83
N ASN A 97 11.06 -10.86 -14.66
CA ASN A 97 12.13 -11.02 -13.68
C ASN A 97 11.61 -11.91 -12.54
N LYS A 98 12.49 -12.66 -11.87
CA LYS A 98 12.15 -13.52 -10.74
C LYS A 98 12.89 -13.06 -9.49
N TYR A 99 12.20 -12.99 -8.36
CA TYR A 99 12.78 -12.81 -7.04
C TYR A 99 12.61 -14.10 -6.24
N GLU A 100 13.72 -14.67 -5.76
CA GLU A 100 13.75 -15.95 -5.05
C GLU A 100 14.92 -15.96 -4.07
N GLY A 101 14.72 -16.46 -2.84
CA GLY A 101 15.80 -16.62 -1.87
C GLY A 101 16.57 -15.33 -1.57
N GLY A 102 15.93 -14.16 -1.68
CA GLY A 102 16.58 -12.86 -1.49
C GLY A 102 17.29 -12.29 -2.73
N THR A 103 17.32 -13.00 -3.85
CA THR A 103 18.08 -12.67 -5.07
C THR A 103 17.17 -12.27 -6.23
N VAL A 104 17.61 -11.30 -7.04
CA VAL A 104 16.95 -10.91 -8.28
C VAL A 104 17.58 -11.66 -9.45
N HIS A 105 16.74 -12.35 -10.21
CA HIS A 105 17.10 -13.04 -11.45
C HIS A 105 16.43 -12.32 -12.62
N GLY A 106 17.23 -11.78 -13.54
CA GLY A 106 16.74 -11.19 -14.78
C GLY A 106 16.06 -12.23 -15.70
N PRO A 107 15.38 -11.78 -16.77
CA PRO A 107 14.73 -12.66 -17.73
C PRO A 107 15.72 -13.68 -18.33
N SER A 108 15.23 -14.91 -18.53
CA SER A 108 16.06 -16.06 -18.94
C SER A 108 17.04 -15.73 -20.05
N SER A 109 18.32 -16.06 -19.82
CA SER A 109 19.42 -15.76 -20.74
C SER A 109 19.20 -16.31 -22.14
N LEU A 110 18.38 -17.36 -22.33
CA LEU A 110 18.00 -17.88 -23.65
C LEU A 110 17.13 -16.90 -24.46
N LEU A 111 16.19 -16.20 -23.83
CA LEU A 111 15.35 -15.18 -24.46
C LEU A 111 16.16 -13.92 -24.77
N VAL A 112 17.03 -13.53 -23.85
CA VAL A 112 17.96 -12.39 -24.01
C VAL A 112 18.99 -12.67 -25.11
N SER A 113 19.63 -13.84 -25.08
CA SER A 113 20.68 -14.22 -26.03
C SER A 113 20.11 -14.57 -27.40
N GLY A 114 18.93 -15.19 -27.48
CA GLY A 114 18.24 -15.43 -28.75
C GLY A 114 17.88 -14.11 -29.44
N LYS A 115 17.38 -13.11 -28.69
CA LYS A 115 17.18 -11.76 -29.23
C LYS A 115 18.52 -11.06 -29.55
N LYS A 116 19.57 -11.22 -28.73
CA LYS A 116 20.91 -10.66 -29.01
C LYS A 116 21.56 -11.26 -30.26
N ALA A 117 21.35 -12.54 -30.54
CA ALA A 117 21.89 -13.21 -31.72
C ALA A 117 21.17 -12.79 -33.02
N ILE A 118 19.88 -12.45 -32.95
CA ILE A 118 19.09 -12.03 -34.13
C ILE A 118 19.14 -10.50 -34.33
N PHE A 119 19.20 -9.70 -33.26
CA PHE A 119 19.17 -8.23 -33.32
C PHE A 119 20.49 -7.54 -32.95
N GLY A 120 21.56 -8.29 -32.68
CA GLY A 120 22.94 -7.82 -32.42
C GLY A 120 23.16 -7.06 -31.10
N HIS A 121 22.25 -6.16 -30.72
CA HIS A 121 22.47 -5.11 -29.73
C HIS A 121 21.36 -5.04 -28.67
N PHE A 122 21.14 -6.11 -27.91
CA PHE A 122 20.30 -6.06 -26.70
C PHE A 122 20.84 -5.11 -25.60
N SER A 123 22.05 -4.55 -25.80
CA SER A 123 22.66 -3.54 -24.92
C SER A 123 22.73 -2.14 -25.55
N GLN A 124 22.30 -1.95 -26.80
CA GLN A 124 22.39 -0.67 -27.54
C GLN A 124 21.28 -0.53 -28.59
N THR A 125 20.02 -0.41 -28.17
CA THR A 125 18.93 0.14 -29.00
C THR A 125 18.81 1.67 -28.87
N GLN A 126 19.92 2.34 -28.55
CA GLN A 126 20.03 3.79 -28.42
C GLN A 126 19.83 4.51 -29.79
N SER A 127 19.93 3.79 -30.91
CA SER A 127 19.75 4.32 -32.27
C SER A 127 18.31 4.57 -32.70
N GLN A 128 17.29 4.13 -31.93
CA GLN A 128 15.86 4.41 -32.21
C GLN A 128 15.03 4.78 -30.96
N GLY A 129 15.67 5.27 -29.89
CA GLY A 129 14.97 5.84 -28.73
C GLY A 129 14.17 4.87 -27.85
N GLN A 130 14.18 3.56 -28.14
CA GLN A 130 13.50 2.54 -27.33
C GLN A 130 14.52 1.70 -26.56
N THR A 131 14.86 2.14 -25.35
CA THR A 131 15.85 1.49 -24.48
C THR A 131 15.20 0.56 -23.46
N THR A 132 15.78 -0.63 -23.31
CA THR A 132 15.57 -1.46 -22.12
C THR A 132 16.12 -0.74 -20.89
N LYS A 133 15.34 -0.64 -19.81
CA LYS A 133 15.81 -0.08 -18.53
C LYS A 133 16.23 -1.20 -17.59
N LEU A 134 17.51 -1.18 -17.19
CA LEU A 134 17.98 -1.92 -16.03
C LEU A 134 17.68 -1.05 -14.80
N PHE A 135 16.66 -1.44 -14.04
CA PHE A 135 16.28 -0.69 -12.84
C PHE A 135 17.33 -0.86 -11.72
N ALA A 136 17.66 0.24 -11.09
CA ALA A 136 18.61 0.34 -9.98
C ALA A 136 17.88 0.43 -8.63
N LYS A 137 18.64 0.34 -7.53
CA LYS A 137 18.10 0.69 -6.20
C LYS A 137 17.73 2.18 -6.20
N GLY A 138 16.56 2.51 -5.65
CA GLY A 138 16.03 3.87 -5.57
C GLY A 138 15.09 4.27 -6.71
N ASP A 139 15.11 3.55 -7.84
CA ASP A 139 14.14 3.75 -8.91
C ASP A 139 12.71 3.62 -8.38
N LYS A 140 11.88 4.58 -8.73
CA LYS A 140 10.47 4.65 -8.35
C LYS A 140 9.59 4.03 -9.42
N ILE A 141 8.69 3.16 -9.00
CA ILE A 141 7.77 2.42 -9.86
C ILE A 141 6.38 2.42 -9.26
N TYR A 142 5.38 2.12 -10.08
CA TYR A 142 4.04 1.77 -9.63
C TYR A 142 3.73 0.31 -9.99
N PRO A 143 2.95 -0.42 -9.17
CA PRO A 143 2.37 -1.69 -9.57
C PRO A 143 1.28 -1.46 -10.62
N THR A 144 1.20 -2.29 -11.64
CA THR A 144 0.16 -2.25 -12.70
C THR A 144 -0.84 -3.40 -12.57
N LYS A 145 -0.44 -4.52 -11.97
CA LYS A 145 -1.27 -5.69 -11.71
C LYS A 145 -0.65 -6.54 -10.59
N ILE A 146 -1.48 -7.24 -9.82
CA ILE A 146 -1.04 -8.29 -8.90
C ILE A 146 -1.86 -9.55 -9.15
N GLU A 147 -1.18 -10.69 -9.26
CA GLU A 147 -1.78 -12.01 -9.40
C GLU A 147 -1.15 -12.98 -8.40
N VAL A 148 -1.97 -13.70 -7.65
CA VAL A 148 -1.52 -14.72 -6.69
C VAL A 148 -1.80 -16.11 -7.27
N ASN A 149 -0.76 -16.92 -7.44
CA ASN A 149 -0.86 -18.31 -7.86
C ASN A 149 -0.38 -19.24 -6.75
N LEU A 150 -1.34 -19.75 -5.97
CA LEU A 150 -1.09 -20.63 -4.84
C LEU A 150 -0.54 -22.01 -5.25
N GLU A 151 -0.88 -22.50 -6.45
CA GLU A 151 -0.42 -23.80 -6.96
C GLU A 151 1.07 -23.82 -7.33
N LYS A 152 1.62 -22.65 -7.68
CA LYS A 152 3.02 -22.44 -8.07
C LYS A 152 3.86 -21.73 -7.01
N ASP A 153 3.25 -21.36 -5.88
CA ASP A 153 3.83 -20.51 -4.85
C ASP A 153 4.40 -19.18 -5.43
N MET A 154 3.66 -18.56 -6.35
CA MET A 154 4.07 -17.33 -7.05
C MET A 154 3.14 -16.16 -6.74
N VAL A 155 3.71 -14.98 -6.49
CA VAL A 155 3.01 -13.69 -6.64
C VAL A 155 3.63 -12.96 -7.82
N THR A 156 2.83 -12.63 -8.83
CA THR A 156 3.30 -11.85 -10.00
C THR A 156 2.82 -10.41 -9.86
N MET A 157 3.76 -9.47 -9.80
CA MET A 157 3.50 -8.03 -9.84
C MET A 157 3.95 -7.48 -11.21
N GLY A 158 3.02 -6.94 -11.97
CA GLY A 158 3.37 -6.05 -13.08
C GLY A 158 3.83 -4.70 -12.52
N ILE A 159 4.88 -4.12 -13.08
CA ILE A 159 5.42 -2.81 -12.67
C ILE A 159 5.61 -1.87 -13.87
N VAL A 160 5.54 -0.57 -13.62
CA VAL A 160 5.85 0.50 -14.58
C VAL A 160 6.64 1.62 -13.89
N ALA A 161 7.59 2.23 -14.59
CA ALA A 161 8.38 3.33 -14.08
C ALA A 161 7.51 4.57 -13.76
N CYS A 162 7.69 5.17 -12.59
CA CYS A 162 7.24 6.54 -12.35
C CYS A 162 8.29 7.49 -12.96
N ASP A 163 8.18 7.77 -14.25
CA ASP A 163 9.18 8.56 -14.97
C ASP A 163 9.26 10.02 -14.51
N THR A 164 8.16 10.60 -14.05
CA THR A 164 8.15 11.90 -13.37
C THR A 164 8.97 11.86 -12.08
N CYS A 165 8.77 10.85 -11.22
CA CYS A 165 9.56 10.65 -10.01
C CYS A 165 11.05 10.41 -10.31
N ASN A 166 11.34 9.66 -11.38
CA ASN A 166 12.70 9.28 -11.79
C ASN A 166 13.41 10.35 -12.63
N LYS A 167 12.72 11.44 -13.00
CA LYS A 167 13.23 12.50 -13.90
C LYS A 167 13.65 11.97 -15.28
N THR A 168 12.91 11.00 -15.81
CA THR A 168 13.10 10.46 -17.17
C THR A 168 12.44 11.40 -18.19
N ASP A 169 13.22 11.93 -19.13
CA ASP A 169 12.74 12.78 -20.23
C ASP A 169 13.42 12.37 -21.56
N PRO A 170 12.66 12.07 -22.64
CA PRO A 170 11.20 11.89 -22.67
C PRO A 170 10.75 10.67 -21.86
N PRO A 171 9.50 10.64 -21.36
CA PRO A 171 8.99 9.51 -20.60
C PRO A 171 8.85 8.26 -21.48
N THR A 172 9.33 7.13 -20.96
CA THR A 172 9.34 5.81 -21.62
C THR A 172 8.33 4.84 -21.01
N TYR A 173 7.91 5.13 -19.76
CA TYR A 173 7.13 4.30 -18.87
C TYR A 173 7.61 2.84 -18.89
N ASN A 174 8.92 2.62 -18.72
CA ASN A 174 9.50 1.28 -18.78
C ASN A 174 8.74 0.30 -17.85
N LYS A 175 8.30 -0.83 -18.40
CA LYS A 175 7.49 -1.85 -17.71
C LYS A 175 8.21 -3.21 -17.63
N ALA A 176 7.85 -3.97 -16.61
CA ALA A 176 8.33 -5.34 -16.38
C ALA A 176 7.29 -6.15 -15.58
N ASN A 177 7.44 -7.47 -15.57
CA ASN A 177 6.83 -8.34 -14.57
C ASN A 177 7.90 -8.74 -13.54
N VAL A 178 7.49 -8.85 -12.29
CA VAL A 178 8.30 -9.35 -11.16
C VAL A 178 7.55 -10.52 -10.54
N VAL A 179 8.12 -11.72 -10.63
CA VAL A 179 7.58 -12.94 -10.03
C VAL A 179 8.31 -13.18 -8.71
N PHE A 180 7.61 -12.97 -7.60
CA PHE A 180 8.05 -13.38 -6.27
C PHE A 180 7.78 -14.88 -6.14
N GLN A 181 8.85 -15.69 -6.18
CA GLN A 181 8.77 -17.13 -5.99
C GLN A 181 9.00 -17.45 -4.51
N PHE A 182 7.95 -17.98 -3.89
CA PHE A 182 7.99 -18.48 -2.52
C PHE A 182 8.43 -19.95 -2.50
N PRO A 183 8.96 -20.45 -1.36
CA PRO A 183 9.20 -21.88 -1.16
C PRO A 183 7.95 -22.73 -1.44
N LYS A 184 8.17 -23.94 -1.96
CA LYS A 184 7.05 -24.81 -2.37
C LYS A 184 6.12 -25.16 -1.20
N GLY A 185 4.84 -24.88 -1.35
CA GLY A 185 3.79 -25.10 -0.36
C GLY A 185 3.77 -24.11 0.81
N SER A 186 4.46 -22.97 0.71
CA SER A 186 4.44 -21.92 1.74
C SER A 186 3.45 -20.80 1.44
N LEU A 187 3.21 -20.43 0.18
CA LEU A 187 2.37 -19.27 -0.15
C LEU A 187 0.92 -19.46 0.29
N GLY A 188 0.38 -20.68 0.17
CA GLY A 188 -0.95 -21.04 0.65
C GLY A 188 -1.11 -21.08 2.18
N LYS A 189 -0.04 -20.82 2.95
CA LYS A 189 -0.03 -20.78 4.42
C LYS A 189 0.40 -19.43 4.99
N ALA A 190 1.02 -18.59 4.16
CA ALA A 190 1.52 -17.28 4.55
C ALA A 190 0.36 -16.30 4.76
N SER A 191 0.49 -15.44 5.76
CA SER A 191 -0.31 -14.23 5.91
C SER A 191 0.06 -13.19 4.85
N ALA A 192 -0.81 -12.20 4.63
CA ALA A 192 -0.47 -11.06 3.77
C ALA A 192 0.77 -10.32 4.26
N GLY A 193 0.95 -10.15 5.58
CA GLY A 193 2.13 -9.50 6.15
C GLY A 193 3.45 -10.17 5.76
N GLU A 194 3.54 -11.51 5.82
CA GLU A 194 4.75 -12.25 5.40
C GLU A 194 5.03 -12.13 3.88
N VAL A 195 3.98 -12.00 3.08
CA VAL A 195 4.06 -11.81 1.62
C VAL A 195 4.45 -10.37 1.29
N GLU A 196 3.89 -9.40 2.00
CA GLU A 196 4.22 -7.97 1.94
C GLU A 196 5.65 -7.69 2.38
N ASP A 197 6.13 -8.33 3.45
CA ASP A 197 7.54 -8.28 3.89
C ASP A 197 8.46 -8.82 2.78
N THR A 198 8.10 -9.94 2.16
CA THR A 198 8.87 -10.52 1.05
C THR A 198 8.89 -9.61 -0.18
N ILE A 199 7.77 -8.96 -0.49
CA ILE A 199 7.69 -7.95 -1.56
C ILE A 199 8.55 -6.74 -1.19
N GLY A 200 8.45 -6.24 0.04
CA GLY A 200 9.15 -5.07 0.57
C GLY A 200 10.68 -5.17 0.54
N GLN A 201 11.24 -6.38 0.64
CA GLN A 201 12.68 -6.63 0.46
C GLN A 201 13.20 -6.27 -0.95
N LEU A 202 12.31 -6.15 -1.95
CA LEU A 202 12.63 -5.77 -3.32
C LEU A 202 11.92 -4.47 -3.75
N LEU A 203 10.66 -4.28 -3.38
CA LEU A 203 9.77 -3.18 -3.77
C LEU A 203 9.11 -2.62 -2.50
N ALA A 204 9.80 -1.72 -1.79
CA ALA A 204 9.25 -1.08 -0.59
C ALA A 204 8.27 0.04 -0.97
N ILE A 205 7.27 0.31 -0.14
CA ILE A 205 6.39 1.48 -0.31
C ILE A 205 7.21 2.76 -0.04
N SER A 206 6.97 3.80 -0.85
CA SER A 206 7.73 5.04 -0.82
C SER A 206 6.96 6.18 -0.16
N ASP A 207 7.54 6.80 0.86
CA ASP A 207 6.96 7.96 1.56
C ASP A 207 6.96 9.24 0.71
N ASP A 208 7.78 9.28 -0.36
CA ASP A 208 7.89 10.36 -1.36
C ASP A 208 6.54 10.72 -2.04
N SER A 209 5.53 9.86 -1.90
CA SER A 209 4.14 10.08 -2.36
C SER A 209 3.45 11.30 -1.74
N GLN A 210 4.05 11.96 -0.73
CA GLN A 210 3.53 13.21 -0.16
C GLN A 210 4.12 14.49 -0.78
N GLN A 211 5.11 14.42 -1.68
CA GLN A 211 5.88 15.59 -2.11
C GLN A 211 5.61 16.04 -3.56
N SER A 212 4.35 16.38 -3.85
CA SER A 212 3.94 17.06 -5.10
C SER A 212 2.96 18.22 -4.85
N GLN A 213 3.28 19.10 -3.90
CA GLN A 213 2.79 20.49 -3.92
C GLN A 213 3.63 21.42 -3.03
N GLY A 214 4.25 22.43 -3.64
CA GLY A 214 4.72 23.65 -2.96
C GLY A 214 6.23 23.85 -2.84
N GLY A 215 6.69 25.04 -3.27
CA GLY A 215 7.86 25.72 -2.69
C GLY A 215 9.15 25.66 -3.50
N ASP A 216 9.41 26.72 -4.27
CA ASP A 216 10.72 27.00 -4.84
C ASP A 216 11.70 27.58 -3.79
N GLN A 217 12.99 27.43 -4.10
CA GLN A 217 14.23 27.97 -3.50
C GLN A 217 14.19 29.00 -2.35
N GLY A 218 15.11 28.82 -1.39
CA GLY A 218 15.43 29.82 -0.36
C GLY A 218 16.55 29.41 0.59
N GLY A 219 17.73 29.05 0.07
CA GLY A 219 18.88 28.68 0.91
C GLY A 219 19.81 29.86 1.20
N GLN A 220 20.22 30.06 2.46
CA GLN A 220 21.46 30.78 2.77
C GLN A 220 22.15 30.27 4.04
N GLN A 221 23.47 30.41 4.04
CA GLN A 221 24.46 29.89 4.98
C GLN A 221 24.37 30.47 6.41
N GLY A 222 24.91 29.73 7.37
CA GLY A 222 25.33 30.25 8.68
C GLY A 222 26.37 29.31 9.31
N ALA A 223 27.65 29.70 9.28
CA ALA A 223 28.75 28.92 9.86
C ALA A 223 29.51 29.74 10.90
N GLN A 224 29.54 29.25 12.13
CA GLN A 224 30.43 29.62 13.25
C GLN A 224 30.27 28.49 14.29
N GLY A 225 31.28 28.01 15.02
CA GLY A 225 32.64 28.53 15.22
C GLY A 225 32.85 28.80 16.71
N GLY A 226 33.51 27.88 17.42
CA GLY A 226 33.80 28.01 18.86
C GLY A 226 34.31 26.69 19.46
N GLN A 227 35.49 26.72 20.08
CA GLN A 227 36.10 25.61 20.82
C GLN A 227 35.96 25.83 22.35
N ASP A 228 36.54 24.90 23.11
CA ASP A 228 36.95 24.99 24.53
C ASP A 228 35.88 24.81 25.62
N GLN A 229 36.21 24.37 26.85
CA GLN A 229 37.16 23.33 27.28
C GLN A 229 36.80 22.89 28.73
N GLN A 230 36.65 21.58 28.96
CA GLN A 230 37.03 20.78 30.16
C GLN A 230 36.91 21.32 31.61
N GLY A 231 36.33 20.50 32.48
CA GLY A 231 36.46 20.54 33.96
C GLY A 231 35.17 21.01 34.67
N GLY A 232 34.74 20.45 35.80
CA GLY A 232 35.29 19.37 36.63
C GLY A 232 34.99 19.65 38.11
N GLY A 233 34.15 18.83 38.76
CA GLY A 233 33.81 19.04 40.18
C GLY A 233 32.65 18.18 40.67
N GLN A 234 32.94 17.22 41.55
CA GLN A 234 31.93 16.45 42.29
C GLN A 234 31.80 17.04 43.70
N GLN A 235 30.58 17.11 44.26
CA GLN A 235 30.41 16.86 45.70
C GLN A 235 28.98 16.44 46.06
N ALA A 236 28.88 15.44 46.95
CA ALA A 236 27.66 15.05 47.64
C ALA A 236 27.49 15.91 48.93
N ALA A 237 26.42 15.87 49.72
CA ALA A 237 25.30 14.92 49.82
C ALA A 237 24.11 15.58 50.54
N GLN A 238 22.90 14.97 50.50
CA GLN A 238 22.05 14.65 51.68
C GLN A 238 20.65 14.15 51.24
N GLN A 239 20.15 13.06 51.86
CA GLN A 239 18.78 12.56 51.69
C GLN A 239 17.82 13.29 52.64
N PRO A 240 16.50 13.33 52.33
CA PRO A 240 15.62 12.38 53.04
C PRO A 240 14.43 11.81 52.22
N ALA A 241 13.86 10.73 52.76
CA ALA A 241 12.59 10.08 52.40
C ALA A 241 12.48 9.37 51.03
N ALA A 242 12.20 8.07 51.07
CA ALA A 242 11.95 7.25 49.89
C ALA A 242 10.56 7.54 49.29
N GLN A 243 10.54 8.31 48.20
CA GLN A 243 9.54 8.08 47.15
C GLN A 243 9.91 6.76 46.43
N PRO A 244 8.94 5.98 45.91
CA PRO A 244 9.29 4.92 44.96
C PRO A 244 10.11 5.55 43.83
N PRO A 245 11.17 4.88 43.33
CA PRO A 245 11.98 5.45 42.27
C PRO A 245 11.07 5.87 41.12
N PRO A 246 11.18 7.11 40.60
CA PRO A 246 10.52 7.48 39.36
C PRO A 246 10.89 6.42 38.33
N ALA A 247 9.89 5.80 37.71
CA ALA A 247 10.15 4.86 36.63
C ALA A 247 11.04 5.57 35.61
N GLU A 248 12.22 4.99 35.33
CA GLU A 248 13.18 5.59 34.41
C GLU A 248 12.44 5.92 33.11
N PRO A 249 12.62 7.13 32.54
CA PRO A 249 11.82 7.58 31.40
C PRO A 249 11.97 6.57 30.26
N GLN A 250 10.90 5.82 29.98
CA GLN A 250 10.91 4.73 29.02
C GLN A 250 11.03 5.33 27.61
N THR A 251 12.25 5.37 27.08
CA THR A 251 12.55 5.97 25.78
C THR A 251 12.06 5.08 24.64
N ILE A 252 11.02 5.53 23.95
CA ILE A 252 10.60 4.95 22.68
C ILE A 252 11.46 5.52 21.55
N GLU A 253 12.16 4.62 20.86
CA GLU A 253 13.01 4.98 19.72
C GLU A 253 12.33 4.59 18.39
N LYS A 254 12.65 5.37 17.34
CA LYS A 254 12.17 5.09 15.99
C LYS A 254 12.71 3.75 15.50
N GLY A 255 11.82 2.88 15.00
CA GLY A 255 12.15 1.53 14.50
C GLY A 255 11.89 0.38 15.47
N GLN A 256 11.59 0.64 16.75
CA GLN A 256 11.18 -0.37 17.72
C GLN A 256 9.90 -1.10 17.26
N THR A 257 9.73 -2.38 17.59
CA THR A 257 8.51 -3.14 17.24
C THR A 257 7.37 -2.90 18.22
N THR A 258 6.13 -3.23 17.81
CA THR A 258 4.95 -3.22 18.70
C THR A 258 5.17 -4.01 19.99
N ASP A 259 5.85 -5.15 19.94
CA ASP A 259 6.14 -5.97 21.13
C ASP A 259 7.16 -5.31 22.06
N GLN A 260 8.17 -4.62 21.51
CA GLN A 260 9.13 -3.85 22.29
C GLN A 260 8.46 -2.68 23.01
N VAL A 261 7.62 -1.92 22.30
CA VAL A 261 6.85 -0.81 22.88
C VAL A 261 5.87 -1.33 23.93
N GLN A 262 5.18 -2.45 23.69
CA GLN A 262 4.28 -3.06 24.69
C GLN A 262 5.04 -3.61 25.90
N GLY A 263 6.29 -4.05 25.72
CA GLY A 263 7.17 -4.46 26.81
C GLY A 263 7.64 -3.29 27.68
N SER A 264 7.90 -2.13 27.08
CA SER A 264 8.38 -0.91 27.77
C SER A 264 7.25 -0.07 28.40
N LEU A 265 6.11 0.08 27.72
CA LEU A 265 4.99 0.93 28.16
C LEU A 265 3.76 0.16 28.64
N GLY A 266 3.74 -1.17 28.50
CA GLY A 266 2.55 -1.97 28.71
C GLY A 266 1.54 -1.82 27.56
N LYS A 267 0.29 -2.22 27.83
CA LYS A 267 -0.80 -2.15 26.84
C LYS A 267 -1.31 -0.71 26.70
N PRO A 268 -1.58 -0.24 25.47
CA PRO A 268 -2.17 1.09 25.25
C PRO A 268 -3.65 1.15 25.68
N ASP A 269 -4.10 2.34 26.05
CA ASP A 269 -5.50 2.63 26.38
C ASP A 269 -6.42 2.54 25.15
N LYS A 270 -5.90 2.86 23.96
CA LYS A 270 -6.62 2.71 22.69
C LYS A 270 -5.67 2.34 21.55
N ILE A 271 -6.13 1.42 20.71
CA ILE A 271 -5.49 1.07 19.44
C ILE A 271 -6.40 1.54 18.30
N VAL A 272 -5.84 2.31 17.38
CA VAL A 272 -6.46 2.63 16.08
C VAL A 272 -5.66 1.89 15.01
N ASN A 273 -6.28 0.93 14.34
CA ASN A 273 -5.66 0.14 13.27
C ASN A 273 -6.13 0.69 11.91
N LEU A 274 -5.17 1.08 11.06
CA LEU A 274 -5.36 1.62 9.72
C LEU A 274 -4.57 0.78 8.68
N GLY A 275 -4.43 -0.52 8.92
CA GLY A 275 -3.62 -1.44 8.09
C GLY A 275 -2.14 -1.30 8.39
N ALA A 276 -1.34 -0.97 7.38
CA ALA A 276 0.09 -0.72 7.52
C ALA A 276 0.44 0.33 8.60
N LYS A 277 -0.47 1.27 8.89
CA LYS A 277 -0.32 2.26 9.95
C LYS A 277 -1.15 1.86 11.17
N GLN A 278 -0.55 1.84 12.36
CA GLN A 278 -1.24 1.61 13.62
C GLN A 278 -0.92 2.76 14.59
N ILE A 279 -1.90 3.25 15.34
CA ILE A 279 -1.72 4.33 16.30
C ILE A 279 -2.13 3.81 17.67
N TRP A 280 -1.18 3.78 18.60
CA TRP A 280 -1.40 3.37 19.98
C TRP A 280 -1.42 4.63 20.85
N VAL A 281 -2.53 4.86 21.51
CA VAL A 281 -2.72 5.96 22.45
C VAL A 281 -2.55 5.41 23.85
N TYR A 282 -1.59 5.96 24.57
CA TYR A 282 -1.43 5.84 26.01
C TYR A 282 -1.85 7.17 26.65
N LYS A 283 -2.05 7.16 27.97
CA LYS A 283 -2.42 8.32 28.78
C LYS A 283 -1.69 9.61 28.44
N ASP A 284 -0.36 9.56 28.31
CA ASP A 284 0.52 10.74 28.20
C ASP A 284 1.34 10.78 26.89
N LEU A 285 1.13 9.82 25.96
CA LEU A 285 1.84 9.74 24.67
C LEU A 285 1.07 8.93 23.61
N LYS A 286 1.35 9.22 22.33
CA LYS A 286 0.79 8.53 21.16
C LYS A 286 1.91 7.99 20.28
N VAL A 287 2.05 6.67 20.24
CA VAL A 287 2.99 5.99 19.33
C VAL A 287 2.31 5.71 18.00
N THR A 288 2.93 6.14 16.91
CA THR A 288 2.56 5.75 15.56
C THR A 288 3.52 4.66 15.08
N PHE A 289 2.95 3.56 14.62
CA PHE A 289 3.66 2.49 13.94
C PHE A 289 3.38 2.55 12.44
N LEU A 290 4.38 2.22 11.64
CA LEU A 290 4.27 1.89 10.22
C LEU A 290 4.95 0.54 10.01
N ASN A 291 4.24 -0.42 9.40
CA ASN A 291 4.70 -1.80 9.18
C ASN A 291 5.23 -2.45 10.48
N GLY A 292 4.47 -2.34 11.56
CA GLY A 292 4.80 -2.90 12.88
C GLY A 292 5.97 -2.21 13.62
N LYS A 293 6.53 -1.12 13.08
CA LYS A 293 7.67 -0.39 13.66
C LYS A 293 7.33 1.05 14.00
N VAL A 294 7.84 1.58 15.11
CA VAL A 294 7.67 2.99 15.50
C VAL A 294 8.17 3.90 14.38
N SER A 295 7.29 4.73 13.85
CA SER A 295 7.60 5.73 12.82
C SER A 295 7.59 7.17 13.37
N ASP A 296 6.80 7.42 14.41
CA ASP A 296 6.59 8.73 15.03
C ASP A 296 6.04 8.60 16.47
N VAL A 297 6.33 9.57 17.34
CA VAL A 297 5.87 9.63 18.75
C VAL A 297 5.47 11.08 19.06
N GLN A 298 4.28 11.27 19.65
CA GLN A 298 3.69 12.59 19.95
C GLN A 298 3.07 12.63 21.34
#